data_AF-A0A917T3T1-F1
#
_entry.id   AF-A0A917T3T1-F1
#
_cell.length_a   1.000
_cell.length_b   1.000
_cell.length_c   1.000
_cell.angle_alpha   90.00
_cell.angle_beta   90.00
_cell.angle_gamma   90.00
#
_symmetry.space_group_name_H-M   'P 1'
#
loop_
_entity.id
_entity.type
_entity.pdbx_description
1 polymer ?
#
loop_
_entity_poly.entity_id
_entity_poly.type
_entity_poly.pdbx_seq_one_letter_code
_entity_poly.pdbx_strand_id
1 'polypeptide(L)'
;MGERPDPRSDPRIPERRRGLRHAWDATGYSLAGLRRLSRETAARMECLGAALGAAALWGAGASAVDVLVAAILFLLLLAVEAINTALEVLTNRVSPGWSEDAKDAKDLGSLAVGLLILANAGWVAAVCTGLA
;
A
#
# COMPACT_ATOMS: atom_id res chain seq x y z
N MET A 1 46.75 18.28 4.16
CA MET A 1 45.70 17.55 4.87
C MET A 1 44.38 18.09 4.35
N GLY A 2 43.78 17.43 3.34
CA GLY A 2 42.56 17.93 2.70
C GLY A 2 41.36 17.72 3.61
N GLU A 3 40.62 18.79 3.91
CA GLU A 3 39.36 18.70 4.66
C GLU A 3 38.40 17.79 3.91
N ARG A 4 37.81 16.82 4.61
CA ARG A 4 36.77 15.97 4.03
C ARG A 4 35.52 16.84 3.83
N PRO A 5 34.85 16.76 2.67
CA PRO A 5 33.62 17.52 2.44
C PRO A 5 32.58 17.19 3.53
N ASP A 6 31.92 18.22 4.08
CA ASP A 6 30.81 18.04 5.01
C ASP A 6 29.69 17.26 4.29
N PRO A 7 29.26 16.07 4.79
CA PRO A 7 28.16 15.31 4.20
C PRO A 7 26.86 16.10 4.07
N ARG A 8 26.70 17.20 4.80
CA ARG A 8 25.52 18.08 4.79
C ARG A 8 25.56 19.16 3.71
N SER A 9 26.68 19.35 3.01
CA SER A 9 26.80 20.36 1.93
C SER A 9 26.42 19.84 0.55
N ASP A 10 25.87 18.62 0.45
CA ASP A 10 25.39 18.07 -0.82
C ASP A 10 24.06 18.73 -1.23
N PRO A 11 24.03 19.52 -2.34
CA PRO A 11 22.83 20.22 -2.79
C PRO A 11 21.64 19.30 -3.14
N ARG A 12 21.90 17.98 -3.20
CA ARG A 12 20.90 16.95 -3.51
C ARG A 12 20.06 16.52 -2.30
N ILE A 13 20.41 16.94 -1.08
CA ILE A 13 19.67 16.60 0.13
C ILE A 13 18.66 17.73 0.41
N PRO A 14 17.35 17.51 0.23
CA PRO A 14 16.36 18.55 0.47
C PRO A 14 16.36 18.98 1.95
N GLU A 15 16.36 20.29 2.20
CA GLU A 15 16.23 20.83 3.56
C GLU A 15 14.93 20.35 4.21
N ARG A 16 15.05 19.82 5.44
CA ARG A 16 13.92 19.27 6.20
C ARG A 16 12.97 20.40 6.63
N ARG A 17 11.96 20.71 5.81
CA ARG A 17 10.96 21.78 6.08
C ARG A 17 10.07 21.38 7.27
N ARG A 18 9.84 22.30 8.22
CA ARG A 18 9.03 22.09 9.45
C ARG A 18 7.66 22.78 9.38
N GLY A 19 6.70 22.31 10.17
CA GLY A 19 5.37 22.92 10.37
C GLY A 19 4.30 22.47 9.37
N LEU A 20 3.25 23.28 9.16
CA LEU A 20 2.12 22.99 8.24
C LEU A 20 2.56 22.72 6.80
N ARG A 21 3.71 23.27 6.39
CA ARG A 21 4.35 22.97 5.10
C ARG A 21 4.79 21.52 4.98
N HIS A 22 5.18 20.86 6.07
CA HIS A 22 5.53 19.44 6.09
C HIS A 22 4.31 18.53 5.92
N ALA A 23 3.14 18.91 6.46
CA ALA A 23 1.89 18.17 6.26
C ALA A 23 1.40 18.28 4.80
N TRP A 24 1.55 19.44 4.19
CA TRP A 24 1.28 19.65 2.77
C TRP A 24 2.24 18.86 1.87
N ASP A 25 3.54 18.87 2.18
CA ASP A 25 4.55 18.07 1.49
C ASP A 25 4.27 16.56 1.64
N ALA A 26 3.84 16.11 2.82
CA ALA A 26 3.45 14.72 3.08
C ALA A 26 2.22 14.30 2.25
N THR A 27 1.24 15.19 2.08
CA THR A 27 0.08 14.94 1.21
C THR A 27 0.52 14.82 -0.25
N GLY A 28 1.49 15.64 -0.68
CA GLY A 28 2.12 15.54 -2.00
C GLY A 28 2.85 14.21 -2.21
N TYR A 29 3.61 13.74 -1.20
CA TYR A 29 4.27 12.44 -1.26
C TYR A 29 3.29 11.26 -1.27
N SER A 30 2.23 11.31 -0.47
CA SER A 30 1.17 10.29 -0.47
C SER A 30 0.46 10.22 -1.82
N LEU A 31 0.17 11.37 -2.46
CA LEU A 31 -0.45 11.41 -3.78
C LEU A 31 0.47 10.87 -4.88
N ALA A 32 1.77 11.17 -4.79
CA ALA A 32 2.76 10.58 -5.68
C ALA A 32 2.86 9.06 -5.50
N GLY A 33 2.79 8.58 -4.25
CA GLY A 33 2.71 7.15 -3.92
C GLY A 33 1.48 6.48 -4.52
N LEU A 34 0.29 7.08 -4.34
CA LEU A 34 -0.95 6.58 -4.92
C LEU A 34 -0.88 6.51 -6.45
N ARG A 35 -0.32 7.54 -7.11
CA ARG A 35 -0.12 7.55 -8.56
C ARG A 35 0.89 6.50 -9.05
N ARG A 36 1.88 6.15 -8.24
CA ARG A 36 2.82 5.06 -8.55
C ARG A 36 2.12 3.72 -8.42
N LEU A 37 1.36 3.53 -7.34
CA LEU A 37 0.60 2.32 -7.05
C LEU A 37 -0.47 2.05 -8.11
N SER A 38 -1.19 3.09 -8.57
CA SER A 38 -2.23 2.96 -9.60
C SER A 38 -1.73 2.47 -10.96
N ARG A 39 -0.41 2.44 -11.17
CA ARG A 39 0.21 1.88 -12.39
C ARG A 39 0.41 0.36 -12.27
N GLU A 40 0.40 -0.18 -11.07
CA GLU A 40 0.53 -1.62 -10.83
C GLU A 40 -0.74 -2.35 -11.23
N THR A 41 -0.57 -3.52 -11.86
CA THR A 41 -1.71 -4.36 -12.28
C THR A 41 -2.44 -4.91 -11.07
N ALA A 42 -1.72 -5.31 -10.02
CA ALA A 42 -2.28 -5.82 -8.78
C ALA A 42 -3.21 -4.78 -8.12
N ALA A 43 -2.72 -3.56 -7.89
CA ALA A 43 -3.54 -2.47 -7.34
C ALA A 43 -4.83 -2.19 -8.14
N ARG A 44 -4.80 -2.30 -9.48
CA ARG A 44 -6.02 -2.15 -10.31
C ARG A 44 -7.01 -3.29 -10.09
N MET A 45 -6.53 -4.53 -9.97
CA MET A 45 -7.37 -5.69 -9.67
C MET A 45 -7.97 -5.60 -8.26
N GLU A 46 -7.21 -5.11 -7.28
CA GLU A 46 -7.70 -4.87 -5.92
C GLU A 46 -8.80 -3.81 -5.89
N CYS A 47 -8.63 -2.70 -6.62
CA CYS A 47 -9.68 -1.68 -6.75
C CYS A 47 -10.95 -2.24 -7.40
N LEU A 48 -10.81 -3.10 -8.41
CA LEU A 48 -11.95 -3.79 -9.01
C LEU A 48 -12.63 -4.73 -8.00
N GLY A 49 -11.85 -5.50 -7.24
CA GLY A 49 -12.35 -6.34 -6.17
C GLY A 49 -13.12 -5.56 -5.10
N ALA A 50 -12.61 -4.40 -4.70
CA ALA A 50 -13.28 -3.50 -3.77
C ALA A 50 -14.58 -2.93 -4.33
N ALA A 51 -14.61 -2.56 -5.63
CA ALA A 51 -15.82 -2.11 -6.29
C ALA A 51 -16.91 -3.20 -6.34
N LEU A 52 -16.52 -4.44 -6.65
CA LEU A 52 -17.42 -5.60 -6.64
C LEU A 52 -17.92 -5.89 -5.22
N GLY A 53 -17.03 -5.84 -4.21
CA GLY A 53 -17.39 -6.00 -2.81
C GLY A 53 -18.36 -4.94 -2.33
N ALA A 54 -18.15 -3.67 -2.69
CA ALA A 54 -19.07 -2.59 -2.36
C ALA A 54 -20.45 -2.78 -3.01
N ALA A 55 -20.51 -3.23 -4.25
CA ALA A 55 -21.78 -3.56 -4.92
C ALA A 55 -22.51 -4.73 -4.22
N ALA A 56 -21.77 -5.75 -3.78
CA ALA A 56 -22.33 -6.87 -3.03
C ALA A 56 -22.88 -6.45 -1.66
N LEU A 57 -22.14 -5.62 -0.91
CA LEU A 57 -22.58 -5.06 0.37
C LEU A 57 -23.84 -4.21 0.21
N TRP A 58 -23.88 -3.36 -0.83
CA TRP A 58 -25.08 -2.59 -1.16
C TRP A 58 -26.27 -3.51 -1.43
N GLY A 59 -26.08 -4.54 -2.26
CA GLY A 59 -27.13 -5.52 -2.59
C GLY A 59 -27.64 -6.31 -1.38
N ALA A 60 -26.78 -6.53 -0.38
CA ALA A 60 -27.13 -7.19 0.88
C ALA A 60 -27.81 -6.28 1.90
N GLY A 61 -27.95 -4.97 1.63
CA GLY A 61 -28.51 -4.02 2.60
C GLY A 61 -27.59 -3.79 3.80
N ALA A 62 -26.27 -3.85 3.58
CA ALA A 62 -25.24 -3.68 4.60
C ALA A 62 -25.42 -2.39 5.42
N SER A 63 -25.17 -2.46 6.72
CA SER A 63 -25.24 -1.32 7.62
C SER A 63 -24.09 -0.33 7.37
N ALA A 64 -24.20 0.87 7.95
CA ALA A 64 -23.11 1.85 7.90
C ALA A 64 -21.81 1.32 8.55
N VAL A 65 -21.93 0.45 9.57
CA VAL A 65 -20.79 -0.18 10.23
C VAL A 65 -20.11 -1.17 9.29
N ASP A 66 -20.89 -1.97 8.55
CA ASP A 66 -20.36 -2.96 7.61
C ASP A 66 -19.56 -2.32 6.49
N VAL A 67 -20.08 -1.21 5.97
CA VAL A 67 -19.41 -0.40 4.95
C VAL A 67 -18.14 0.24 5.50
N LEU A 68 -18.16 0.74 6.75
CA LEU A 68 -16.98 1.30 7.38
C LEU A 68 -15.88 0.26 7.59
N VAL A 69 -16.23 -0.95 8.06
CA VAL A 69 -15.26 -2.05 8.23
C VAL A 69 -14.67 -2.45 6.88
N ALA A 70 -15.49 -2.59 5.85
CA ALA A 70 -15.02 -2.89 4.49
C ALA A 70 -14.07 -1.81 3.96
N ALA A 71 -14.39 -0.53 4.20
CA ALA A 71 -13.52 0.59 3.80
C ALA A 71 -12.17 0.55 4.53
N ILE A 72 -12.16 0.25 5.83
CA ILE A 72 -10.92 0.12 6.61
C ILE A 72 -10.07 -1.05 6.09
N LEU A 73 -10.68 -2.23 5.84
CA LEU A 73 -9.99 -3.39 5.28
C LEU A 73 -9.40 -3.12 3.89
N PHE A 74 -10.10 -2.35 3.06
CA PHE A 74 -9.59 -1.96 1.75
C PHE A 74 -8.43 -0.95 1.85
N LEU A 75 -8.52 0.03 2.75
CA LEU A 75 -7.42 0.97 3.00
C LEU A 75 -6.17 0.25 3.54
N LEU A 76 -6.35 -0.76 4.39
CA LEU A 76 -5.27 -1.63 4.85
C LEU A 76 -4.65 -2.42 3.69
N LEU A 77 -5.47 -2.96 2.79
CA LEU A 77 -4.99 -3.65 1.57
C LEU A 77 -4.09 -2.74 0.74
N LEU A 78 -4.54 -1.52 0.42
CA LEU A 78 -3.74 -0.55 -0.33
C LEU A 78 -2.45 -0.14 0.39
N ALA A 79 -2.49 -0.01 1.72
CA ALA A 79 -1.30 0.31 2.51
C ALA A 79 -0.26 -0.81 2.43
N VAL A 80 -0.68 -2.07 2.56
CA VAL A 80 0.21 -3.23 2.47
C VAL A 80 0.73 -3.43 1.05
N GLU A 81 -0.09 -3.24 0.02
CA GLU A 81 0.35 -3.32 -1.38
C GLU A 81 1.37 -2.21 -1.73
N ALA A 82 1.20 -1.00 -1.17
CA ALA A 82 2.20 0.06 -1.30
C ALA A 82 3.53 -0.31 -0.62
N ILE A 83 3.48 -0.95 0.55
CA ILE A 83 4.68 -1.46 1.25
C ILE A 83 5.31 -2.59 0.44
N ASN A 84 4.53 -3.53 -0.09
CA ASN A 84 5.01 -4.62 -0.93
C ASN A 84 5.73 -4.08 -2.18
N THR A 85 5.11 -3.13 -2.88
CA THR A 85 5.72 -2.45 -4.03
C THR A 85 7.03 -1.75 -3.64
N ALA A 86 7.08 -1.08 -2.48
CA ALA A 86 8.30 -0.43 -2.00
C ALA A 86 9.40 -1.45 -1.66
N LEU A 87 9.05 -2.58 -1.05
CA LEU A 87 9.95 -3.68 -0.77
C LEU A 87 10.50 -4.30 -2.06
N GLU A 88 9.66 -4.52 -3.07
CA GLU A 88 10.12 -5.02 -4.38
C GLU A 88 11.12 -4.06 -5.03
N VAL A 89 10.83 -2.75 -5.03
CA VAL A 89 11.73 -1.72 -5.56
C VAL A 89 13.07 -1.72 -4.80
N LEU A 90 13.03 -1.81 -3.47
CA LEU A 90 14.24 -1.84 -2.65
C LEU A 90 15.05 -3.12 -2.88
N THR A 91 14.38 -4.28 -2.86
CA THR A 91 15.00 -5.59 -3.06
C THR A 91 15.63 -5.69 -4.45
N ASN A 92 14.96 -5.22 -5.51
CA ASN A 92 15.52 -5.17 -6.86
C ASN A 92 16.76 -4.26 -6.97
N ARG A 93 16.84 -3.23 -6.13
CA ARG A 93 17.98 -2.32 -6.08
C ARG A 93 19.17 -2.87 -5.28
N VAL A 94 18.89 -3.55 -4.17
CA VAL A 94 19.91 -4.13 -3.27
C VAL A 94 20.44 -5.47 -3.80
N SER A 95 19.59 -6.26 -4.45
CA SER A 95 19.91 -7.55 -5.05
C SER A 95 19.51 -7.57 -6.53
N PRO A 96 20.34 -7.02 -7.44
CA PRO A 96 20.02 -6.96 -8.88
C PRO A 96 20.09 -8.32 -9.57
N GLY A 97 20.76 -9.30 -8.96
CA GLY A 97 20.85 -10.68 -9.42
C GLY A 97 19.83 -11.58 -8.73
N TRP A 98 19.85 -12.86 -9.08
CA TRP A 98 19.06 -13.85 -8.35
C TRP A 98 19.62 -14.07 -6.94
N SER A 99 18.73 -14.15 -5.95
CA SER A 99 19.03 -14.44 -4.55
C SER A 99 17.80 -15.10 -3.93
N GLU A 100 18.03 -16.14 -3.14
CA GLU A 100 16.99 -16.84 -2.41
C GLU A 100 16.30 -15.91 -1.39
N ASP A 101 17.06 -15.17 -0.58
CA ASP A 101 16.53 -14.17 0.34
C ASP A 101 15.68 -13.08 -0.37
N ALA A 102 16.11 -12.64 -1.56
CA ALA A 102 15.37 -11.66 -2.34
C ALA A 102 14.06 -12.22 -2.91
N LYS A 103 14.02 -13.52 -3.21
CA LYS A 103 12.80 -14.22 -3.58
C LYS A 103 11.87 -14.34 -2.37
N ASP A 104 12.39 -14.80 -1.23
CA ASP A 104 11.60 -14.99 -0.01
C ASP A 104 10.97 -13.68 0.47
N ALA A 105 11.73 -12.57 0.42
CA ALA A 105 11.20 -11.25 0.78
C ALA A 105 9.99 -10.84 -0.09
N LYS A 106 10.02 -11.13 -1.39
CA LYS A 106 8.93 -10.81 -2.32
C LYS A 106 7.74 -11.75 -2.14
N ASP A 107 8.00 -13.03 -1.90
CA ASP A 107 6.97 -14.04 -1.66
C ASP A 107 6.20 -13.73 -0.37
N LEU A 108 6.90 -13.34 0.70
CA LEU A 108 6.28 -12.91 1.96
C LEU A 108 5.48 -11.61 1.82
N GLY A 109 5.99 -10.65 1.04
CA GLY A 109 5.26 -9.42 0.73
C GLY A 109 3.96 -9.69 -0.03
N SER A 110 4.03 -10.54 -1.06
CA SER A 110 2.87 -10.99 -1.84
C SER A 110 1.87 -11.78 -0.98
N LEU A 111 2.35 -12.62 -0.08
CA LEU A 111 1.51 -13.35 0.87
C LEU A 111 0.73 -12.39 1.78
N ALA A 112 1.36 -11.34 2.30
CA ALA A 112 0.70 -10.36 3.15
C ALA A 112 -0.47 -9.66 2.42
N VAL A 113 -0.27 -9.29 1.15
CA VAL A 113 -1.32 -8.74 0.29
C VAL A 113 -2.45 -9.76 0.10
N GLY A 114 -2.10 -11.01 -0.25
CA GLY A 114 -3.07 -12.10 -0.42
C GLY A 114 -3.93 -12.37 0.82
N LEU A 115 -3.34 -12.34 2.01
CA LEU A 115 -4.06 -12.49 3.27
C LEU A 115 -5.09 -11.37 3.50
N LEU A 116 -4.76 -10.12 3.12
CA LEU A 116 -5.70 -9.01 3.20
C LEU A 116 -6.82 -9.10 2.15
N ILE A 117 -6.52 -9.61 0.95
CA ILE A 117 -7.56 -9.91 -0.05
C ILE A 117 -8.56 -10.93 0.52
N LEU A 118 -8.07 -12.00 1.16
CA LEU A 118 -8.92 -13.00 1.80
C LEU A 118 -9.74 -12.41 2.95
N ALA A 119 -9.15 -11.53 3.77
CA ALA A 119 -9.89 -10.85 4.83
C ALA A 119 -11.01 -9.96 4.29
N ASN A 120 -10.75 -9.18 3.23
CA ASN A 120 -11.75 -8.35 2.55
C ASN A 120 -12.88 -9.22 1.97
N ALA A 121 -12.54 -10.28 1.24
CA ALA A 121 -13.50 -11.20 0.66
C ALA A 121 -14.35 -11.91 1.74
N GLY A 122 -13.71 -12.34 2.83
CA GLY A 122 -14.37 -12.98 3.96
C GLY A 122 -15.35 -12.04 4.66
N TRP A 123 -15.00 -10.77 4.86
CA TRP A 123 -15.91 -9.78 5.42
C TRP A 123 -17.14 -9.55 4.54
N VAL A 124 -16.95 -9.34 3.24
CA VAL A 124 -18.05 -9.19 2.28
C VAL A 124 -18.96 -10.42 2.31
N ALA A 125 -18.37 -11.62 2.28
CA ALA A 125 -19.14 -12.86 2.35
C ALA A 125 -19.93 -13.00 3.66
N ALA A 126 -19.33 -12.63 4.80
CA ALA A 126 -20.00 -12.68 6.10
C ALA A 126 -21.25 -11.78 6.14
N VAL A 127 -21.14 -10.55 5.63
CA VAL A 127 -22.27 -9.62 5.53
C VAL A 127 -23.33 -10.15 4.56
N CYS A 128 -22.93 -10.62 3.37
CA CYS A 128 -23.88 -11.14 2.38
C CYS A 128 -24.61 -12.42 2.81
N THR A 129 -24.04 -13.17 3.76
CA THR A 129 -24.65 -14.40 4.32
C THR A 129 -25.38 -14.18 5.63
N GLY A 130 -25.38 -12.96 6.17
CA GLY A 130 -26.00 -12.63 7.46
C GLY A 130 -25.26 -13.19 8.67
N LEU A 131 -23.96 -13.48 8.53
CA LEU A 131 -23.09 -13.93 9.64
C LEU A 131 -22.49 -12.75 10.43
N ALA A 132 -22.54 -11.54 9.87
CA ALA A 132 -22.06 -10.30 10.48
C ALA A 132 -23.22 -9.49 11.09
#